data_AF-A0A0P8YHN4-F1
#
_entry.id   AF-A0A0P8YHN4-F1
#
_cell.length_a   1.000
_cell.length_b   1.000
_cell.length_c   1.000
_cell.angle_alpha   90.00
_cell.angle_beta   90.00
_cell.angle_gamma   90.00
#
_symmetry.space_group_name_H-M   'P 1'
#
loop_
_entity.id
_entity.type
_entity.pdbx_description
1 polymer ?
#
loop_
_entity_poly.entity_id
_entity_poly.type
_entity_poly.pdbx_seq_one_letter_code
_entity_poly.pdbx_strand_id
1 'polypeptide(L)'
;MNIYAAATVALILLLGQAAGDVSHLAEEGVEDAEVSRSRRSINDVLVGDHKPYDEKQAREQLQRSLNKLTEGEGPHYKILKVYSATRQVVSGTLTRIDADLLDSSATPHRCVVEIWAQPWLTQHEVIFKCRNQPVVHARHSRAAEWAEKKSHKKHNHHSLDKVEHLFHKFQVRFGRRYVSTAERQMRLRIFRQNLKTIEELNANEMGSAKYGITEFADMTSTEYKERTGLWQRDEAKATGGSPAVVPAYSGELPKEFDWRSKNAVTGVKNQGQCGSCWAFSVTGNIEGLYALKYGELKEFSEQELLDCDTTDSACNGGLMDNAYKAIKDIGGLEYEAEYPYEAKKKQCHFNKTMSHVQVKDFVDLPKGNETAMQEWLVSNGPISIGINANAMQFYRGGVSHPWKALCSKKNLDHGVLVVGYGVSDYPNYHKTLPYWIVKNSWGPRWGEQGYYRVYRGDNTCGVSEMATSAVLA
;
A
#
# COMPACT_ATOMS: atom_id res chain seq x y z
N MET A 1 70.93 -8.75 -24.83
CA MET A 1 70.60 -10.01 -24.15
C MET A 1 69.09 -10.23 -24.28
N ASN A 2 68.74 -11.21 -25.14
CA ASN A 2 67.50 -12.02 -25.32
C ASN A 2 66.14 -11.28 -25.26
N ILE A 3 65.27 -11.14 -26.28
CA ILE A 3 64.79 -11.93 -27.45
C ILE A 3 64.27 -13.34 -27.09
N TYR A 4 62.95 -13.55 -27.29
CA TYR A 4 62.19 -14.63 -27.98
C TYR A 4 60.72 -14.54 -27.45
N ALA A 5 59.70 -14.12 -28.19
CA ALA A 5 59.06 -14.63 -29.43
C ALA A 5 58.15 -15.86 -29.23
N ALA A 6 56.99 -15.79 -29.87
CA ALA A 6 55.73 -16.50 -29.64
C ALA A 6 55.58 -17.84 -30.42
N ALA A 7 54.34 -18.40 -30.35
CA ALA A 7 53.63 -19.27 -31.32
C ALA A 7 53.76 -20.81 -31.17
N THR A 8 52.79 -21.73 -31.41
CA THR A 8 51.30 -21.85 -31.46
C THR A 8 50.94 -23.34 -31.74
N VAL A 9 49.66 -23.78 -31.56
CA VAL A 9 48.91 -24.92 -32.23
C VAL A 9 49.07 -26.35 -31.60
N ALA A 10 48.12 -27.32 -31.48
CA ALA A 10 46.76 -27.69 -31.97
C ALA A 10 46.10 -28.69 -30.96
N LEU A 11 44.77 -28.73 -30.72
CA LEU A 11 43.64 -29.40 -31.42
C LEU A 11 43.65 -30.96 -31.41
N ILE A 12 42.64 -31.60 -30.78
CA ILE A 12 42.02 -32.89 -31.17
C ILE A 12 40.52 -32.86 -30.78
N LEU A 13 39.67 -33.17 -31.77
CA LEU A 13 38.22 -33.44 -31.70
C LEU A 13 37.94 -34.88 -31.21
N LEU A 14 36.74 -35.13 -30.66
CA LEU A 14 35.96 -36.35 -30.98
C LEU A 14 34.46 -36.15 -30.69
N LEU A 15 33.66 -36.44 -31.71
CA LEU A 15 32.19 -36.49 -31.76
C LEU A 15 31.69 -37.87 -31.31
N GLY A 16 30.45 -37.93 -30.81
CA GLY A 16 29.68 -39.17 -30.67
C GLY A 16 28.21 -38.90 -30.39
N GLN A 17 27.38 -38.98 -31.43
CA GLN A 17 25.91 -39.10 -31.36
C GLN A 17 25.52 -40.58 -31.20
N ALA A 18 24.47 -40.87 -30.44
CA ALA A 18 23.60 -42.02 -30.68
C ALA A 18 22.19 -41.74 -30.12
N ALA A 19 21.17 -42.07 -30.92
CA ALA A 19 19.75 -41.99 -30.64
C ALA A 19 19.14 -43.40 -30.53
N GLY A 20 17.98 -43.51 -29.85
CA GLY A 20 17.09 -44.68 -29.76
C GLY A 20 17.38 -45.54 -28.51
N ASP A 21 16.44 -45.92 -27.65
CA ASP A 21 15.20 -46.63 -27.95
C ASP A 21 14.23 -46.64 -26.76
N VAL A 22 12.96 -46.88 -27.05
CA VAL A 22 11.82 -46.92 -26.11
C VAL A 22 11.57 -48.36 -25.66
N SER A 23 11.36 -48.59 -24.36
CA SER A 23 10.49 -49.70 -23.92
C SER A 23 9.87 -49.46 -22.53
N HIS A 24 8.58 -49.75 -22.45
CA HIS A 24 7.69 -49.78 -21.29
C HIS A 24 8.20 -50.69 -20.17
N LEU A 25 7.82 -50.40 -18.91
CA LEU A 25 7.03 -51.29 -18.04
C LEU A 25 6.66 -50.63 -16.69
N ALA A 26 5.35 -50.68 -16.40
CA ALA A 26 4.63 -50.80 -15.13
C ALA A 26 4.66 -49.69 -14.03
N GLU A 27 3.46 -49.15 -13.79
CA GLU A 27 2.99 -48.44 -12.59
C GLU A 27 2.76 -49.38 -11.39
N GLU A 28 2.93 -48.83 -10.18
CA GLU A 28 2.21 -49.04 -8.90
C GLU A 28 3.08 -48.35 -7.83
N GLY A 29 2.68 -47.44 -6.94
CA GLY A 29 1.41 -46.89 -6.47
C GLY A 29 1.60 -46.57 -4.98
N VAL A 30 1.63 -45.29 -4.57
CA VAL A 30 1.49 -44.88 -3.15
C VAL A 30 0.74 -43.55 -3.08
N GLU A 31 -0.37 -43.55 -2.34
CA GLU A 31 -1.32 -42.47 -2.11
C GLU A 31 -0.73 -41.34 -1.25
N ASP A 32 -0.87 -40.08 -1.71
CA ASP A 32 -0.70 -38.89 -0.87
C ASP A 32 -2.07 -38.37 -0.42
N ALA A 33 -2.27 -38.34 0.90
CA ALA A 33 -3.42 -37.74 1.54
C ALA A 33 -3.35 -36.20 1.45
N GLU A 34 -4.24 -35.59 0.68
CA GLU A 34 -4.42 -34.13 0.62
C GLU A 34 -4.91 -33.57 1.96
N VAL A 35 -4.02 -32.89 2.68
CA VAL A 35 -4.38 -32.00 3.79
C VAL A 35 -4.88 -30.67 3.19
N SER A 36 -6.18 -30.47 3.29
CA SER A 36 -6.91 -29.25 2.93
C SER A 36 -6.30 -27.99 3.59
N ARG A 37 -5.62 -27.17 2.79
CA ARG A 37 -5.27 -25.79 3.14
C ARG A 37 -6.43 -24.86 2.78
N SER A 38 -6.97 -24.19 3.78
CA SER A 38 -7.98 -23.12 3.65
C SER A 38 -7.57 -22.09 2.57
N ARG A 39 -8.38 -21.97 1.52
CA ARG A 39 -8.18 -21.06 0.38
C ARG A 39 -8.29 -19.59 0.82
N ARG A 40 -7.22 -18.83 0.57
CA ARG A 40 -7.17 -17.35 0.59
C ARG A 40 -8.20 -16.75 -0.38
N SER A 41 -8.67 -15.54 -0.06
CA SER A 41 -9.60 -14.74 -0.88
C SER A 41 -9.03 -14.44 -2.28
N ILE A 42 -9.81 -14.73 -3.32
CA ILE A 42 -9.50 -14.54 -4.75
C ILE A 42 -9.45 -13.04 -5.17
N ASN A 43 -9.64 -12.10 -4.25
CA ASN A 43 -9.94 -10.69 -4.58
C ASN A 43 -8.80 -9.67 -4.44
N ASP A 44 -7.58 -10.05 -4.07
CA ASP A 44 -6.49 -9.09 -3.90
C ASP A 44 -5.77 -8.82 -5.24
N VAL A 45 -5.87 -7.57 -5.73
CA VAL A 45 -5.24 -7.10 -6.98
C VAL A 45 -4.24 -5.99 -6.67
N LEU A 46 -3.01 -6.12 -7.19
CA LEU A 46 -1.92 -5.15 -7.07
C LEU A 46 -2.08 -3.98 -8.07
N VAL A 47 -1.51 -2.82 -7.72
CA VAL A 47 -1.49 -1.59 -8.54
C VAL A 47 -0.64 -1.82 -9.80
N GLY A 48 -1.24 -1.70 -10.98
CA GLY A 48 -0.58 -1.78 -12.31
C GLY A 48 -0.78 -3.09 -13.07
N ASP A 49 -0.98 -4.21 -12.37
CA ASP A 49 -0.99 -5.56 -12.97
C ASP A 49 -2.35 -5.95 -13.61
N HIS A 50 -2.32 -6.81 -14.63
CA HIS A 50 -3.51 -7.38 -15.28
C HIS A 50 -3.68 -8.84 -14.85
N LYS A 51 -4.61 -9.12 -13.93
CA LYS A 51 -4.93 -10.51 -13.57
C LYS A 51 -6.25 -10.97 -14.18
N PRO A 52 -6.34 -12.22 -14.66
CA PRO A 52 -7.62 -12.88 -14.92
C PRO A 52 -8.49 -12.78 -13.66
N TYR A 53 -9.71 -12.29 -13.82
CA TYR A 53 -10.67 -12.16 -12.75
C TYR A 53 -11.64 -13.34 -12.83
N ASP A 54 -11.87 -14.01 -11.70
CA ASP A 54 -12.71 -15.20 -11.62
C ASP A 54 -14.07 -14.97 -12.30
N GLU A 55 -14.46 -15.86 -13.21
CA GLU A 55 -15.65 -15.68 -14.06
C GLU A 55 -16.93 -15.59 -13.24
N LYS A 56 -17.03 -16.33 -12.14
CA LYS A 56 -18.20 -16.31 -11.24
C LYS A 56 -18.27 -14.97 -10.51
N GLN A 57 -17.15 -14.49 -9.97
CA GLN A 57 -17.08 -13.18 -9.33
C GLN A 57 -17.29 -12.02 -10.31
N ALA A 58 -16.79 -12.15 -11.55
CA ALA A 58 -17.04 -11.21 -12.64
C ALA A 58 -18.52 -11.13 -12.98
N ARG A 59 -19.19 -12.28 -13.13
CA ARG A 59 -20.63 -12.35 -13.35
C ARG A 59 -21.41 -11.74 -12.19
N GLU A 60 -21.05 -12.03 -10.94
CA GLU A 60 -21.69 -11.43 -9.76
C GLU A 60 -21.48 -9.91 -9.68
N GLN A 61 -20.27 -9.43 -10.00
CA GLN A 61 -19.98 -8.00 -10.04
C GLN A 61 -20.76 -7.30 -11.16
N LEU A 62 -20.78 -7.87 -12.37
CA LEU A 62 -21.55 -7.35 -13.49
C LEU A 62 -23.05 -7.34 -13.17
N GLN A 63 -23.58 -8.40 -12.58
CA GLN A 63 -24.99 -8.48 -12.17
C GLN A 63 -25.30 -7.44 -11.10
N ARG A 64 -24.43 -7.23 -10.11
CA ARG A 64 -24.58 -6.18 -9.11
C ARG A 64 -24.53 -4.78 -9.71
N SER A 65 -23.73 -4.56 -10.75
CA SER A 65 -23.73 -3.30 -11.49
C SER A 65 -25.04 -3.14 -12.27
N LEU A 66 -25.48 -4.13 -13.03
CA LEU A 66 -26.76 -4.06 -13.77
C LEU A 66 -27.96 -3.83 -12.84
N ASN A 67 -28.05 -4.54 -11.72
CA ASN A 67 -29.12 -4.38 -10.71
C ASN A 67 -29.13 -3.00 -10.03
N LYS A 68 -28.00 -2.29 -10.01
CA LYS A 68 -27.95 -0.93 -9.47
C LYS A 68 -28.25 0.13 -10.54
N LEU A 69 -28.14 -0.20 -11.82
CA LEU A 69 -28.56 0.68 -12.92
C LEU A 69 -30.08 0.61 -13.14
N THR A 70 -30.72 -0.49 -12.76
CA THR A 70 -32.18 -0.68 -12.90
C THR A 70 -33.04 0.28 -12.07
N GLU A 71 -32.45 1.07 -11.17
CA GLU A 71 -33.18 2.04 -10.32
C GLU A 71 -33.11 3.49 -10.81
N GLY A 72 -32.47 3.79 -11.95
CA GLY A 72 -32.52 5.13 -12.56
C GLY A 72 -31.39 5.39 -13.56
N GLU A 73 -31.77 5.58 -14.83
CA GLU A 73 -30.96 6.01 -15.98
C GLU A 73 -29.84 5.04 -16.44
N GLY A 74 -30.19 4.12 -17.35
CA GLY A 74 -29.25 3.29 -18.12
C GLY A 74 -29.97 2.24 -18.99
N PRO A 75 -29.29 1.63 -19.98
CA PRO A 75 -29.86 0.59 -20.83
C PRO A 75 -30.11 -0.69 -20.03
N HIS A 76 -31.27 -1.32 -20.26
CA HIS A 76 -31.66 -2.55 -19.58
C HIS A 76 -31.00 -3.76 -20.26
N TYR A 77 -29.88 -4.22 -19.70
CA TYR A 77 -29.18 -5.42 -20.15
C TYR A 77 -29.39 -6.61 -19.21
N LYS A 78 -29.51 -7.83 -19.77
CA LYS A 78 -29.43 -9.11 -19.06
C LYS A 78 -28.19 -9.88 -19.50
N ILE A 79 -27.47 -10.49 -18.55
CA ILE A 79 -26.25 -11.26 -18.85
C ILE A 79 -26.64 -12.61 -19.46
N LEU A 80 -26.22 -12.87 -20.70
CA LEU A 80 -26.33 -14.19 -21.33
C LEU A 80 -25.12 -15.05 -20.93
N LYS A 81 -23.91 -14.58 -21.27
CA LYS A 81 -22.65 -15.31 -21.05
C LYS A 81 -21.50 -14.34 -20.77
N VAL A 82 -20.60 -14.71 -19.88
CA VAL A 82 -19.32 -14.02 -19.64
C VAL A 82 -18.22 -14.89 -20.25
N TYR A 83 -17.32 -14.29 -21.03
CA TYR A 83 -16.21 -14.99 -21.70
C TYR A 83 -14.88 -14.80 -21.00
N SER A 84 -14.64 -13.60 -20.47
CA SER A 84 -13.43 -13.30 -19.73
C SER A 84 -13.63 -12.06 -18.88
N ALA A 85 -12.83 -11.93 -17.83
CA ALA A 85 -12.73 -10.72 -17.06
C ALA A 85 -11.29 -10.46 -16.65
N THR A 86 -10.91 -9.19 -16.61
CA THR A 86 -9.61 -8.75 -16.12
C THR A 86 -9.81 -7.64 -15.10
N ARG A 87 -8.91 -7.58 -14.12
CA ARG A 87 -8.92 -6.53 -13.10
C ARG A 87 -7.55 -5.89 -13.02
N GLN A 88 -7.54 -4.56 -12.96
CA GLN A 88 -6.35 -3.75 -12.87
C GLN A 88 -6.56 -2.68 -11.79
N VAL A 89 -5.53 -2.44 -10.97
CA VAL A 89 -5.56 -1.31 -10.02
C VAL A 89 -4.76 -0.15 -10.59
N VAL A 90 -5.42 1.01 -10.74
CA VAL A 90 -4.91 2.28 -11.26
C VAL A 90 -5.18 3.38 -10.20
N SER A 91 -5.68 4.56 -10.56
CA SER A 91 -6.41 5.45 -9.63
C SER A 91 -7.82 4.90 -9.32
N GLY A 92 -7.89 3.65 -8.88
CA GLY A 92 -9.10 2.88 -8.58
C GLY A 92 -8.95 1.45 -9.07
N THR A 93 -9.98 0.61 -8.97
CA THR A 93 -10.01 -0.72 -9.55
C THR A 93 -10.81 -0.69 -10.85
N LEU A 94 -10.13 -0.90 -11.98
CA LEU A 94 -10.76 -1.08 -13.28
C LEU A 94 -11.00 -2.56 -13.53
N THR A 95 -12.26 -2.96 -13.68
CA THR A 95 -12.64 -4.32 -14.06
C THR A 95 -13.18 -4.30 -15.48
N ARG A 96 -12.58 -5.05 -16.41
CA ARG A 96 -13.10 -5.21 -17.77
C ARG A 96 -13.70 -6.60 -17.93
N ILE A 97 -14.93 -6.68 -18.45
CA ILE A 97 -15.66 -7.94 -18.60
C ILE A 97 -16.14 -8.05 -20.05
N ASP A 98 -15.71 -9.09 -20.77
CA ASP A 98 -16.23 -9.46 -22.10
C ASP A 98 -17.42 -10.39 -21.92
N ALA A 99 -18.61 -9.95 -22.35
CA ALA A 99 -19.85 -10.67 -22.14
C ALA A 99 -20.87 -10.43 -23.27
N ASP A 100 -21.73 -11.43 -23.50
CA ASP A 100 -22.94 -11.26 -24.28
C ASP A 100 -24.07 -10.75 -23.38
N LEU A 101 -24.66 -9.62 -23.77
CA LEU A 101 -25.74 -8.93 -23.07
C LEU A 101 -26.99 -8.90 -23.95
N LEU A 102 -28.14 -9.26 -23.40
CA LEU A 102 -29.45 -9.09 -24.04
C LEU A 102 -30.00 -7.71 -23.69
N ASP A 103 -30.38 -6.92 -24.68
CA ASP A 103 -31.08 -5.65 -24.47
C ASP A 103 -32.56 -5.84 -24.09
N SER A 104 -33.30 -4.73 -23.94
CA SER A 104 -34.74 -4.75 -23.64
C SER A 104 -35.60 -5.37 -24.73
N SER A 105 -35.11 -5.46 -25.97
CA SER A 105 -35.75 -6.14 -27.09
C SER A 105 -35.39 -7.63 -27.19
N ALA A 106 -34.63 -8.15 -26.22
CA ALA A 106 -34.07 -9.49 -26.21
C ALA A 106 -33.09 -9.76 -27.37
N THR A 107 -32.47 -8.72 -27.93
CA THR A 107 -31.41 -8.84 -28.93
C THR A 107 -30.05 -9.02 -28.25
N PRO A 108 -29.25 -10.05 -28.63
CA PRO A 108 -27.93 -10.26 -28.04
C PRO A 108 -26.87 -9.34 -28.64
N HIS A 109 -26.07 -8.72 -27.77
CA HIS A 109 -24.94 -7.87 -28.13
C HIS A 109 -23.68 -8.36 -27.42
N ARG A 110 -22.57 -8.48 -28.16
CA ARG A 110 -21.26 -8.71 -27.56
C ARG A 110 -20.68 -7.38 -27.07
N CYS A 111 -20.41 -7.30 -25.77
CA CYS A 111 -20.02 -6.06 -25.10
C CYS A 111 -18.78 -6.24 -24.25
N VAL A 112 -17.91 -5.23 -24.26
CA VAL A 112 -16.88 -5.04 -23.24
C VAL A 112 -17.41 -4.04 -22.22
N VAL A 113 -17.66 -4.51 -21.00
CA VAL A 113 -18.13 -3.69 -19.89
C VAL A 113 -16.95 -3.29 -19.02
N GLU A 114 -16.71 -1.99 -18.90
CA GLU A 114 -15.66 -1.44 -18.04
C GLU A 114 -16.31 -0.88 -16.78
N ILE A 115 -15.96 -1.44 -15.62
CA ILE A 115 -16.43 -1.00 -14.31
C ILE A 115 -15.24 -0.37 -13.59
N TRP A 116 -15.25 0.94 -13.46
CA TRP A 116 -14.23 1.68 -12.72
C TRP A 116 -14.72 2.01 -11.32
N ALA A 117 -14.20 1.27 -10.35
CA ALA A 117 -14.51 1.44 -8.94
C ALA A 117 -13.39 2.24 -8.30
N GLN A 118 -13.63 3.48 -7.92
CA GLN A 118 -12.68 4.23 -7.10
C GLN A 118 -13.18 4.17 -5.66
N PRO A 119 -12.56 3.39 -4.74
CA PRO A 119 -13.08 3.23 -3.38
C PRO A 119 -13.22 4.55 -2.61
N TRP A 120 -12.51 5.59 -3.07
CA TRP A 120 -12.59 6.94 -2.52
C TRP A 120 -13.64 7.85 -3.18
N LEU A 121 -14.32 7.41 -4.23
CA LEU A 121 -15.51 8.05 -4.80
C LEU A 121 -16.74 7.23 -4.43
N THR A 122 -17.87 7.90 -4.21
CA THR A 122 -19.17 7.23 -3.98
C THR A 122 -19.79 6.69 -5.25
N GLN A 123 -19.24 7.08 -6.41
CA GLN A 123 -19.73 6.75 -7.74
C GLN A 123 -18.80 5.72 -8.38
N HIS A 124 -19.40 4.73 -9.02
CA HIS A 124 -18.69 3.81 -9.90
C HIS A 124 -19.13 4.16 -11.32
N GLU A 125 -18.17 4.32 -12.21
CA GLU A 125 -18.44 4.53 -13.62
C GLU A 125 -18.53 3.17 -14.32
N VAL A 126 -19.61 2.97 -15.06
CA VAL A 126 -19.83 1.76 -15.85
C VAL A 126 -19.97 2.17 -17.31
N ILE A 127 -19.09 1.64 -18.15
CA ILE A 127 -19.07 1.94 -19.58
C ILE A 127 -19.40 0.66 -20.35
N PHE A 128 -20.41 0.73 -21.21
CA PHE A 128 -20.80 -0.36 -22.11
C PHE A 128 -20.27 -0.08 -23.52
N LYS A 129 -19.35 -0.92 -23.99
CA LYS A 129 -18.84 -0.88 -25.37
C LYS A 129 -19.37 -2.10 -26.13
N CYS A 130 -20.56 -1.98 -26.70
CA CYS A 130 -21.20 -3.05 -27.46
C CYS A 130 -20.93 -2.88 -28.96
N ARG A 131 -20.69 -3.98 -29.68
CA ARG A 131 -20.39 -3.94 -31.13
C ARG A 131 -21.58 -3.34 -31.90
N ASN A 132 -21.30 -2.41 -32.82
CA ASN A 132 -22.31 -1.72 -33.65
C ASN A 132 -23.36 -0.92 -32.85
N GLN A 133 -23.04 -0.52 -31.62
CA GLN A 133 -23.88 0.33 -30.77
C GLN A 133 -23.06 1.54 -30.28
N PRO A 134 -23.69 2.68 -30.00
CA PRO A 134 -23.01 3.80 -29.35
C PRO A 134 -22.54 3.39 -27.95
N VAL A 135 -21.40 3.94 -27.52
CA VAL A 135 -20.86 3.71 -26.17
C VAL A 135 -21.81 4.32 -25.14
N VAL A 136 -22.22 3.54 -24.16
CA VAL A 136 -23.12 4.01 -23.11
C VAL A 136 -22.36 4.19 -21.80
N HIS A 137 -22.48 5.38 -21.23
CA HIS A 137 -21.90 5.73 -19.93
C HIS A 137 -23.02 5.73 -18.88
N ALA A 138 -22.84 4.95 -17.82
CA ALA A 138 -23.78 4.86 -16.71
C ALA A 138 -23.07 5.12 -15.38
N ARG A 139 -23.75 5.78 -14.44
CA ARG A 139 -23.21 6.13 -13.13
C ARG A 139 -24.10 5.61 -12.02
N HIS A 140 -23.50 4.96 -11.04
CA HIS A 140 -24.22 4.56 -9.83
C HIS A 140 -24.44 5.74 -8.89
N SER A 141 -25.69 6.16 -8.71
CA SER A 141 -26.09 6.91 -7.51
C SER A 141 -26.50 5.91 -6.43
N ARG A 142 -25.87 5.96 -5.25
CA ARG A 142 -26.42 5.31 -4.06
C ARG A 142 -27.03 6.39 -3.18
N ALA A 143 -28.23 6.09 -2.66
CA ALA A 143 -28.90 6.53 -1.42
C ALA A 143 -28.60 7.92 -0.82
N ALA A 144 -27.36 8.39 -0.78
CA ALA A 144 -27.03 9.79 -0.53
C ALA A 144 -27.72 10.73 -1.53
N GLU A 145 -27.90 10.32 -2.78
CA GLU A 145 -28.62 11.12 -3.79
C GLU A 145 -30.16 11.06 -3.60
N TRP A 146 -30.68 9.94 -3.11
CA TRP A 146 -32.11 9.79 -2.77
C TRP A 146 -32.46 10.49 -1.44
N ALA A 147 -31.54 10.45 -0.46
CA ALA A 147 -31.58 11.26 0.75
C ALA A 147 -31.37 12.75 0.44
N GLU A 148 -30.51 13.10 -0.53
CA GLU A 148 -30.40 14.42 -1.16
C GLU A 148 -31.75 14.81 -1.74
N LYS A 149 -32.40 14.02 -2.61
CA LYS A 149 -33.71 14.39 -3.21
C LYS A 149 -34.82 14.58 -2.17
N LYS A 150 -34.82 13.82 -1.07
CA LYS A 150 -35.76 14.03 0.05
C LYS A 150 -35.43 15.24 0.92
N SER A 151 -34.15 15.56 1.09
CA SER A 151 -33.65 16.76 1.80
C SER A 151 -33.84 18.03 0.97
N HIS A 152 -33.58 17.97 -0.34
CA HIS A 152 -33.71 19.05 -1.32
C HIS A 152 -35.15 19.53 -1.51
N LYS A 153 -36.15 18.67 -1.27
CA LYS A 153 -37.56 19.10 -1.26
C LYS A 153 -37.98 19.85 0.02
N LYS A 154 -37.14 19.86 1.07
CA LYS A 154 -37.49 20.49 2.36
C LYS A 154 -36.69 21.75 2.69
N HIS A 155 -35.56 22.01 2.02
CA HIS A 155 -34.75 23.21 2.25
C HIS A 155 -34.27 23.85 0.94
N ASN A 156 -34.74 25.07 0.70
CA ASN A 156 -34.26 25.98 -0.35
C ASN A 156 -32.76 26.25 -0.16
N HIS A 157 -31.89 25.55 -0.89
CA HIS A 157 -30.44 25.66 -0.78
C HIS A 157 -29.82 26.43 -1.95
N HIS A 158 -30.18 27.71 -2.10
CA HIS A 158 -29.38 28.65 -2.87
C HIS A 158 -28.29 29.35 -2.03
N SER A 159 -28.03 28.94 -0.78
CA SER A 159 -27.11 29.67 0.11
C SER A 159 -26.26 28.83 1.07
N LEU A 160 -25.89 27.58 0.75
CA LEU A 160 -24.76 26.93 1.45
C LEU A 160 -23.47 27.21 0.67
N ASP A 161 -22.50 27.84 1.35
CA ASP A 161 -21.12 28.00 0.88
C ASP A 161 -20.57 26.61 0.45
N LYS A 162 -19.90 26.53 -0.72
CA LYS A 162 -19.37 25.28 -1.31
C LYS A 162 -18.61 24.43 -0.28
N VAL A 163 -17.92 25.09 0.67
CA VAL A 163 -17.17 24.47 1.76
C VAL A 163 -18.07 23.78 2.79
N GLU A 164 -19.21 24.34 3.16
CA GLU A 164 -20.18 23.72 4.08
C GLU A 164 -20.74 22.42 3.50
N HIS A 165 -21.02 22.40 2.20
CA HIS A 165 -21.46 21.18 1.51
C HIS A 165 -20.38 20.09 1.51
N LEU A 166 -19.13 20.45 1.21
CA LEU A 166 -17.99 19.52 1.29
C LEU A 166 -17.76 19.01 2.71
N PHE A 167 -17.90 19.88 3.72
CA PHE A 167 -17.76 19.52 5.11
C PHE A 167 -18.87 18.56 5.55
N HIS A 168 -20.13 18.81 5.17
CA HIS A 168 -21.22 17.87 5.43
C HIS A 168 -20.96 16.50 4.78
N LYS A 169 -20.50 16.46 3.53
CA LYS A 169 -20.09 15.21 2.85
C LYS A 169 -18.95 14.50 3.59
N PHE A 170 -17.96 15.26 4.07
CA PHE A 170 -16.88 14.74 4.90
C PHE A 170 -17.41 14.12 6.20
N GLN A 171 -18.32 14.80 6.90
CA GLN A 171 -18.92 14.30 8.13
C GLN A 171 -19.65 12.97 7.92
N VAL A 172 -20.47 12.87 6.87
CA VAL A 172 -21.19 11.64 6.54
C VAL A 172 -20.20 10.53 6.18
N ARG A 173 -19.21 10.83 5.34
CA ARG A 173 -18.24 9.84 4.84
C ARG A 173 -17.38 9.21 5.94
N PHE A 174 -16.92 10.02 6.88
CA PHE A 174 -16.03 9.58 7.96
C PHE A 174 -16.74 9.40 9.30
N GLY A 175 -18.08 9.48 9.32
CA GLY A 175 -18.89 9.33 10.52
C GLY A 175 -18.58 10.37 11.61
N ARG A 176 -18.16 11.59 11.22
CA ARG A 176 -17.77 12.63 12.17
C ARG A 176 -18.99 13.18 12.91
N ARG A 177 -18.91 13.13 14.24
CA ARG A 177 -19.88 13.72 15.16
C ARG A 177 -19.10 14.65 16.09
N TYR A 178 -19.61 15.86 16.26
CA TYR A 178 -19.02 16.87 17.13
C TYR A 178 -19.96 17.10 18.31
N VAL A 179 -19.40 17.28 19.50
CA VAL A 179 -20.14 17.34 20.75
C VAL A 179 -20.99 18.61 20.83
N SER A 180 -20.50 19.71 20.25
CA SER A 180 -21.17 21.01 20.28
C SER A 180 -21.14 21.72 18.94
N THR A 181 -22.05 22.67 18.76
CA THR A 181 -22.04 23.59 17.61
C THR A 181 -20.73 24.37 17.54
N ALA A 182 -20.15 24.75 18.68
CA ALA A 182 -18.88 25.44 18.76
C ALA A 182 -17.73 24.58 18.21
N GLU A 183 -17.67 23.30 18.60
CA GLU A 183 -16.70 22.35 18.06
C GLU A 183 -16.91 22.14 16.55
N ARG A 184 -18.16 21.95 16.10
CA ARG A 184 -18.47 21.83 14.66
C ARG A 184 -17.95 23.04 13.87
N GLN A 185 -18.18 24.26 14.37
CA GLN A 185 -17.71 25.49 13.71
C GLN A 185 -16.17 25.58 13.70
N MET A 186 -15.50 25.18 14.79
CA MET A 186 -14.05 25.09 14.83
C MET A 186 -13.52 24.10 13.79
N ARG A 187 -14.10 22.89 13.73
CA ARG A 187 -13.73 21.83 12.80
C ARG A 187 -13.96 22.22 11.35
N LEU A 188 -15.04 22.95 11.06
CA LEU A 188 -15.29 23.53 9.75
C LEU A 188 -14.22 24.57 9.36
N ARG A 189 -13.78 25.43 10.29
CA ARG A 189 -12.69 26.40 10.02
C ARG A 189 -11.38 25.69 9.70
N ILE A 190 -11.05 24.65 10.46
CA ILE A 190 -9.87 23.79 10.22
C ILE A 190 -9.98 23.12 8.85
N PHE A 191 -11.15 22.53 8.55
CA PHE A 191 -11.43 21.91 7.27
C PHE A 191 -11.26 22.87 6.09
N ARG A 192 -11.78 24.10 6.20
CA ARG A 192 -11.58 25.15 5.20
C ARG A 192 -10.10 25.46 5.00
N GLN A 193 -9.31 25.53 6.07
CA GLN A 193 -7.87 25.78 5.96
C GLN A 193 -7.15 24.61 5.28
N ASN A 194 -7.47 23.37 5.66
CA ASN A 194 -6.88 22.17 5.07
C ASN A 194 -7.26 22.00 3.59
N LEU A 195 -8.44 22.45 3.15
CA LEU A 195 -8.77 22.50 1.72
C LEU A 195 -7.79 23.39 0.93
N LYS A 196 -7.33 24.51 1.50
CA LYS A 196 -6.31 25.36 0.85
C LYS A 196 -4.97 24.64 0.79
N THR A 197 -4.56 23.96 1.86
CA THR A 197 -3.34 23.14 1.86
C THR A 197 -3.40 22.02 0.82
N ILE A 198 -4.57 21.39 0.64
CA ILE A 198 -4.80 20.41 -0.42
C ILE A 198 -4.63 21.04 -1.81
N GLU A 199 -5.17 22.24 -2.03
CA GLU A 199 -5.01 22.98 -3.29
C GLU A 199 -3.53 23.32 -3.55
N GLU A 200 -2.81 23.80 -2.54
CA GLU A 200 -1.37 24.11 -2.62
C GLU A 200 -0.53 22.87 -2.92
N LEU A 201 -0.81 21.73 -2.26
CA LEU A 201 -0.13 20.46 -2.55
C LEU A 201 -0.37 20.03 -3.99
N ASN A 202 -1.61 20.08 -4.48
CA ASN A 202 -1.92 19.72 -5.86
C ASN A 202 -1.30 20.68 -6.88
N ALA A 203 -1.19 21.98 -6.56
CA ALA A 203 -0.60 22.99 -7.43
C ALA A 203 0.93 22.84 -7.56
N ASN A 204 1.59 22.36 -6.51
CA ASN A 204 3.05 22.22 -6.45
C ASN A 204 3.53 20.76 -6.56
N GLU A 205 2.64 19.83 -6.90
CA GLU A 205 2.96 18.42 -7.08
C GLU A 205 3.79 18.22 -8.36
N MET A 206 5.03 17.74 -8.20
CA MET A 206 5.94 17.51 -9.32
C MET A 206 5.84 16.10 -9.90
N GLY A 207 5.05 15.21 -9.30
CA GLY A 207 4.87 13.82 -9.68
C GLY A 207 3.54 13.60 -10.40
N SER A 208 2.78 12.61 -9.96
CA SER A 208 1.43 12.31 -10.45
C SER A 208 0.41 12.19 -9.33
N ALA A 209 0.81 12.47 -8.08
CA ALA A 209 -0.06 12.34 -6.94
C ALA A 209 -1.27 13.27 -7.00
N LYS A 210 -2.35 12.81 -6.36
CA LYS A 210 -3.55 13.60 -6.09
C LYS A 210 -3.76 13.67 -4.60
N TYR A 211 -3.91 14.88 -4.10
CA TYR A 211 -4.25 15.16 -2.72
C TYR A 211 -5.72 15.54 -2.62
N GLY A 212 -6.36 15.18 -1.52
CA GLY A 212 -7.78 15.41 -1.34
C GLY A 212 -8.24 15.17 0.10
N ILE A 213 -9.54 15.32 0.32
CA ILE A 213 -10.16 15.15 1.63
C ILE A 213 -9.94 13.71 2.16
N THR A 214 -9.06 13.56 3.14
CA THR A 214 -8.85 12.33 3.93
C THR A 214 -9.61 12.43 5.25
N GLU A 215 -9.52 11.41 6.09
CA GLU A 215 -10.10 11.46 7.43
C GLU A 215 -9.47 12.56 8.31
N PHE A 216 -8.28 13.05 7.96
CA PHE A 216 -7.54 14.07 8.70
C PHE A 216 -7.91 15.50 8.31
N ALA A 217 -8.89 15.68 7.41
CA ALA A 217 -9.24 16.99 6.87
C ALA A 217 -9.79 17.98 7.90
N ASP A 218 -10.28 17.54 9.05
CA ASP A 218 -10.75 18.40 10.15
C ASP A 218 -9.79 18.50 11.34
N MET A 219 -8.54 18.07 11.16
CA MET A 219 -7.49 18.10 12.18
C MET A 219 -6.53 19.27 11.97
N THR A 220 -6.11 19.90 13.06
CA THR A 220 -5.01 20.86 13.09
C THR A 220 -3.67 20.15 12.84
N SER A 221 -2.62 20.91 12.52
CA SER A 221 -1.26 20.34 12.40
C SER A 221 -0.81 19.67 13.70
N THR A 222 -1.16 20.23 14.87
CA THR A 222 -0.83 19.65 16.17
C THR A 222 -1.53 18.30 16.39
N GLU A 223 -2.83 18.23 16.16
CA GLU A 223 -3.60 16.97 16.28
C GLU A 223 -3.14 15.92 15.27
N TYR A 224 -2.73 16.34 14.07
CA TYR A 224 -2.15 15.44 13.09
C TYR A 224 -0.78 14.92 13.55
N LYS A 225 0.05 15.79 14.14
CA LYS A 225 1.38 15.42 14.66
C LYS A 225 1.33 14.43 15.81
N GLU A 226 0.26 14.39 16.59
CA GLU A 226 0.07 13.33 17.60
C GLU A 226 0.01 11.91 16.98
N ARG A 227 -0.19 11.80 15.66
CA ARG A 227 -0.15 10.54 14.90
C ARG A 227 1.20 10.29 14.23
N THR A 228 2.06 11.30 14.14
CA THR A 228 3.41 11.20 13.59
C THR A 228 4.37 11.22 14.78
N GLY A 229 4.72 10.03 15.27
CA GLY A 229 5.46 9.86 16.53
C GLY A 229 6.94 9.55 16.36
N LEU A 230 7.54 9.79 15.19
CA LEU A 230 8.97 9.58 15.04
C LEU A 230 9.73 10.75 15.67
N TRP A 231 10.68 10.44 16.55
CA TRP A 231 11.58 11.45 17.10
C TRP A 231 12.63 11.86 16.07
N GLN A 232 13.12 13.10 16.19
CA GLN A 232 14.30 13.50 15.42
C GLN A 232 15.52 12.73 15.94
N ARG A 233 16.26 12.10 15.03
CA ARG A 233 17.51 11.44 15.37
C ARG A 233 18.56 12.49 15.72
N ASP A 234 19.26 12.28 16.83
CA ASP A 234 20.44 13.05 17.20
C ASP A 234 21.65 12.49 16.43
N GLU A 235 22.13 13.23 15.43
CA GLU A 235 23.26 12.82 14.57
C GLU A 235 24.56 12.60 15.34
N ALA A 236 24.69 13.12 16.57
CA ALA A 236 25.87 12.90 17.40
C ALA A 236 25.80 11.58 18.18
N LYS A 237 24.62 10.95 18.28
CA LYS A 237 24.44 9.68 19.00
C LYS A 237 24.48 8.51 18.03
N ALA A 238 25.24 7.50 18.40
CA ALA A 238 25.19 6.22 17.71
C ALA A 238 23.78 5.62 17.85
N THR A 239 23.27 5.07 16.75
CA THR A 239 21.99 4.34 16.72
C THR A 239 22.07 3.05 17.54
N GLY A 240 23.26 2.46 17.62
CA GLY A 240 23.49 1.13 18.18
C GLY A 240 23.44 0.02 17.13
N GLY A 241 23.06 0.34 15.89
CA GLY A 241 23.06 -0.57 14.76
C GLY A 241 24.43 -0.62 14.09
N SER A 242 24.74 -1.77 13.50
CA SER A 242 25.94 -1.89 12.67
C SER A 242 25.69 -1.29 11.27
N PRO A 243 26.69 -0.69 10.62
CA PRO A 243 26.56 -0.29 9.22
C PRO A 243 26.21 -1.51 8.34
N ALA A 244 25.16 -1.40 7.52
CA ALA A 244 24.77 -2.46 6.61
C ALA A 244 25.85 -2.67 5.54
N VAL A 245 26.30 -3.91 5.36
CA VAL A 245 27.12 -4.29 4.21
C VAL A 245 26.17 -4.58 3.06
N VAL A 246 26.07 -3.64 2.11
CA VAL A 246 25.22 -3.76 0.92
C VAL A 246 26.12 -4.00 -0.29
N PRO A 247 26.44 -5.26 -0.64
CA PRO A 247 27.18 -5.54 -1.87
C PRO A 247 26.33 -5.15 -3.07
N ALA A 248 27.00 -4.72 -4.14
CA ALA A 248 26.33 -4.46 -5.41
C ALA A 248 25.56 -5.71 -5.85
N TYR A 249 24.32 -5.51 -6.29
CA TYR A 249 23.49 -6.64 -6.74
C TYR A 249 24.18 -7.35 -7.92
N SER A 250 24.23 -8.68 -7.90
CA SER A 250 25.03 -9.50 -8.84
C SER A 250 24.47 -9.56 -10.27
N GLY A 251 23.69 -8.57 -10.68
CA GLY A 251 23.04 -8.44 -11.98
C GLY A 251 22.29 -7.11 -12.09
N GLU A 252 21.38 -7.00 -13.06
CA GLU A 252 20.49 -5.83 -13.13
C GLU A 252 19.36 -5.96 -12.11
N LEU A 253 19.16 -4.92 -11.31
CA LEU A 253 18.00 -4.84 -10.43
C LEU A 253 16.72 -4.86 -11.27
N PRO A 254 15.67 -5.61 -10.85
CA PRO A 254 14.41 -5.62 -11.58
C PRO A 254 13.82 -4.22 -11.62
N LYS A 255 13.16 -3.83 -12.73
CA LYS A 255 12.53 -2.51 -12.88
C LYS A 255 11.48 -2.24 -11.81
N GLU A 256 10.77 -3.30 -11.40
CA GLU A 256 9.75 -3.26 -10.35
C GLU A 256 9.92 -4.46 -9.42
N PHE A 257 9.67 -4.23 -8.13
CA PHE A 257 9.79 -5.25 -7.11
C PHE A 257 8.80 -4.97 -5.98
N ASP A 258 8.07 -5.99 -5.52
CA ASP A 258 7.01 -5.81 -4.52
C ASP A 258 6.87 -7.02 -3.59
N TRP A 259 7.23 -6.85 -2.32
CA TRP A 259 7.13 -7.88 -1.28
C TRP A 259 5.69 -8.30 -0.96
N ARG A 260 4.68 -7.47 -1.30
CA ARG A 260 3.26 -7.83 -1.15
C ARG A 260 2.90 -9.04 -2.01
N SER A 261 3.53 -9.18 -3.17
CA SER A 261 3.34 -10.32 -4.08
C SER A 261 4.08 -11.59 -3.62
N LYS A 262 4.97 -11.47 -2.62
CA LYS A 262 5.91 -12.50 -2.18
C LYS A 262 5.69 -12.96 -0.74
N ASN A 263 4.47 -12.73 -0.21
CA ASN A 263 4.08 -13.19 1.12
C ASN A 263 4.97 -12.65 2.27
N ALA A 264 5.54 -11.45 2.12
CA ALA A 264 6.43 -10.84 3.12
C ALA A 264 5.90 -9.50 3.66
N VAL A 265 4.59 -9.27 3.55
CA VAL A 265 3.93 -8.05 4.03
C VAL A 265 2.56 -8.43 4.59
N THR A 266 2.35 -8.22 5.88
CA THR A 266 1.07 -8.42 6.58
C THR A 266 0.01 -7.39 6.15
N GLY A 267 -1.23 -7.54 6.64
CA GLY A 267 -2.29 -6.56 6.41
C GLY A 267 -1.92 -5.15 6.86
N VAL A 268 -2.54 -4.13 6.28
CA VAL A 268 -2.38 -2.75 6.75
C VAL A 268 -3.09 -2.57 8.09
N LYS A 269 -2.32 -2.28 9.13
CA LYS A 269 -2.80 -2.01 10.49
C LYS A 269 -3.16 -0.52 10.69
N ASN A 270 -3.69 -0.17 11.86
CA ASN A 270 -4.07 1.21 12.19
C ASN A 270 -3.64 1.60 13.61
N GLN A 271 -2.67 2.51 13.70
CA GLN A 271 -2.13 3.01 14.97
C GLN A 271 -3.12 3.88 15.77
N GLY A 272 -4.19 4.38 15.12
CA GLY A 272 -5.18 5.22 15.78
C GLY A 272 -4.62 6.60 16.18
N GLN A 273 -5.03 7.10 17.34
CA GLN A 273 -4.65 8.40 17.92
C GLN A 273 -3.37 8.32 18.77
N CYS A 274 -2.48 7.40 18.45
CA CYS A 274 -1.25 7.13 19.20
C CYS A 274 -0.07 7.33 18.26
N GLY A 275 0.96 8.08 18.68
CA GLY A 275 2.21 8.29 17.95
C GLY A 275 3.14 7.07 17.98
N SER A 276 2.62 5.89 17.66
CA SER A 276 3.33 4.60 17.72
C SER A 276 3.85 4.12 16.36
N CYS A 277 3.93 5.00 15.35
CA CYS A 277 4.39 4.64 14.01
C CYS A 277 5.77 3.95 13.97
N TRP A 278 6.64 4.29 14.93
CA TRP A 278 7.95 3.66 15.12
C TRP A 278 7.82 2.15 15.39
N ALA A 279 6.86 1.74 16.22
CA ALA A 279 6.58 0.34 16.54
C ALA A 279 6.06 -0.41 15.31
N PHE A 280 5.06 0.16 14.60
CA PHE A 280 4.52 -0.43 13.37
C PHE A 280 5.55 -0.55 12.25
N SER A 281 6.49 0.39 12.16
CA SER A 281 7.59 0.34 11.19
C SER A 281 8.51 -0.86 11.46
N VAL A 282 8.86 -1.09 12.73
CA VAL A 282 9.76 -2.16 13.17
C VAL A 282 9.09 -3.52 13.13
N THR A 283 7.87 -3.66 13.65
CA THR A 283 7.12 -4.91 13.55
C THR A 283 6.92 -5.29 12.09
N GLY A 284 6.55 -4.36 11.21
CA GLY A 284 6.42 -4.63 9.78
C GLY A 284 7.71 -5.12 9.11
N ASN A 285 8.88 -4.62 9.53
CA ASN A 285 10.18 -5.12 9.06
C ASN A 285 10.42 -6.55 9.57
N ILE A 286 10.23 -6.80 10.86
CA ILE A 286 10.41 -8.11 11.48
C ILE A 286 9.45 -9.15 10.89
N GLU A 287 8.18 -8.82 10.69
CA GLU A 287 7.17 -9.67 10.05
C GLU A 287 7.61 -10.10 8.64
N GLY A 288 8.14 -9.15 7.86
CA GLY A 288 8.68 -9.44 6.52
C GLY A 288 9.90 -10.35 6.58
N LEU A 289 10.88 -10.03 7.43
CA LEU A 289 12.09 -10.84 7.60
C LEU A 289 11.78 -12.24 8.14
N TYR A 290 10.80 -12.36 9.03
CA TYR A 290 10.34 -13.63 9.57
C TYR A 290 9.73 -14.49 8.46
N ALA A 291 8.91 -13.91 7.60
CA ALA A 291 8.37 -14.60 6.43
C ALA A 291 9.45 -15.06 5.46
N LEU A 292 10.50 -14.27 5.25
CA LEU A 292 11.65 -14.67 4.42
C LEU A 292 12.44 -15.81 5.05
N LYS A 293 12.66 -15.77 6.37
CA LYS A 293 13.49 -16.75 7.09
C LYS A 293 12.78 -18.09 7.31
N TYR A 294 11.50 -18.05 7.66
CA TYR A 294 10.74 -19.24 8.08
C TYR A 294 9.65 -19.66 7.09
N GLY A 295 9.39 -18.88 6.03
CA GLY A 295 8.37 -19.18 5.04
C GLY A 295 6.93 -18.92 5.49
N GLU A 296 6.73 -18.39 6.70
CA GLU A 296 5.41 -18.10 7.27
C GLU A 296 5.24 -16.61 7.55
N LEU A 297 4.10 -16.05 7.13
CA LEU A 297 3.75 -14.67 7.43
C LEU A 297 2.92 -14.64 8.73
N LYS A 298 3.48 -14.01 9.77
CA LYS A 298 2.85 -13.82 11.08
C LYS A 298 2.76 -12.33 11.40
N GLU A 299 1.85 -11.97 12.31
CA GLU A 299 1.71 -10.61 12.83
C GLU A 299 2.27 -10.55 14.25
N PHE A 300 3.18 -9.60 14.50
CA PHE A 300 3.82 -9.41 15.81
C PHE A 300 3.25 -8.20 16.53
N SER A 301 3.31 -8.22 17.86
CA SER A 301 2.67 -7.21 18.71
C SER A 301 3.39 -5.85 18.65
N GLU A 302 2.67 -4.82 18.21
CA GLU A 302 3.11 -3.44 18.45
C GLU A 302 2.92 -3.04 19.91
N GLN A 303 1.88 -3.55 20.57
CA GLN A 303 1.52 -3.16 21.94
C GLN A 303 2.60 -3.51 22.94
N GLU A 304 3.26 -4.66 22.74
CA GLU A 304 4.38 -5.07 23.56
C GLU A 304 5.50 -4.03 23.56
N LEU A 305 5.82 -3.44 22.40
CA LEU A 305 6.78 -2.33 22.31
C LEU A 305 6.28 -1.08 23.07
N LEU A 306 5.00 -0.73 22.97
CA LEU A 306 4.45 0.43 23.69
C LEU A 306 4.59 0.27 25.21
N ASP A 307 4.44 -0.94 25.71
CA ASP A 307 4.31 -1.22 27.13
C ASP A 307 5.64 -1.58 27.78
N CYS A 308 6.52 -2.28 27.05
CA CYS A 308 7.76 -2.86 27.55
C CYS A 308 9.02 -2.09 27.14
N ASP A 309 8.98 -1.28 26.08
CA ASP A 309 10.10 -0.38 25.76
C ASP A 309 10.21 0.72 26.83
N THR A 310 11.38 0.78 27.48
CA THR A 310 11.71 1.75 28.53
C THR A 310 12.43 2.99 28.01
N THR A 311 12.86 2.98 26.75
CA THR A 311 13.61 4.07 26.09
C THR A 311 12.66 4.99 25.33
N ASP A 312 11.71 4.41 24.59
CA ASP A 312 10.71 5.16 23.85
C ASP A 312 9.50 5.54 24.73
N SER A 313 8.66 6.44 24.22
CA SER A 313 7.52 7.01 24.97
C SER A 313 6.17 6.56 24.42
N ALA A 314 6.06 5.32 23.95
CA ALA A 314 4.81 4.73 23.46
C ALA A 314 4.10 5.66 22.45
N CYS A 315 2.94 6.21 22.83
CA CYS A 315 2.15 7.13 21.99
C CYS A 315 2.73 8.53 21.86
N ASN A 316 3.71 8.93 22.69
CA ASN A 316 4.41 10.20 22.55
C ASN A 316 5.66 10.09 21.65
N GLY A 317 5.81 8.94 21.00
CA GLY A 317 6.84 8.72 20.00
C GLY A 317 8.02 7.88 20.46
N GLY A 318 8.89 7.60 19.50
CA GLY A 318 10.03 6.72 19.63
C GLY A 318 10.87 6.68 18.36
N LEU A 319 11.86 5.79 18.34
CA LEU A 319 12.77 5.55 17.22
C LEU A 319 12.81 4.07 16.86
N MET A 320 12.86 3.75 15.56
CA MET A 320 13.00 2.34 15.14
C MET A 320 14.26 1.68 15.74
N ASP A 321 15.35 2.44 15.87
CA ASP A 321 16.61 1.98 16.45
C ASP A 321 16.44 1.52 17.90
N ASN A 322 15.73 2.33 18.70
CA ASN A 322 15.43 2.03 20.10
C ASN A 322 14.55 0.79 20.20
N ALA A 323 13.53 0.68 19.36
CA ALA A 323 12.63 -0.46 19.33
C ALA A 323 13.36 -1.78 18.99
N TYR A 324 14.27 -1.80 18.01
CA TYR A 324 15.06 -3.00 17.73
C TYR A 324 15.90 -3.42 18.93
N LYS A 325 16.51 -2.45 19.62
CA LYS A 325 17.25 -2.70 20.85
C LYS A 325 16.34 -3.19 21.97
N ALA A 326 15.16 -2.61 22.14
CA ALA A 326 14.19 -3.04 23.14
C ALA A 326 13.77 -4.49 22.91
N ILE A 327 13.47 -4.89 21.66
CA ILE A 327 13.12 -6.29 21.34
C ILE A 327 14.26 -7.24 21.69
N LYS A 328 15.49 -6.85 21.35
CA LYS A 328 16.70 -7.61 21.69
C LYS A 328 16.86 -7.77 23.21
N ASP A 329 16.66 -6.69 23.97
CA ASP A 329 16.84 -6.67 25.43
C ASP A 329 15.70 -7.38 26.18
N ILE A 330 14.46 -7.24 25.73
CA ILE A 330 13.26 -7.93 26.25
C ILE A 330 13.36 -9.44 26.00
N GLY A 331 13.94 -9.82 24.85
CA GLY A 331 14.16 -11.21 24.48
C GLY A 331 13.24 -11.74 23.40
N GLY A 332 12.60 -10.84 22.64
CA GLY A 332 11.81 -11.11 21.45
C GLY A 332 10.43 -10.43 21.45
N LEU A 333 9.50 -10.93 20.63
CA LEU A 333 8.11 -10.46 20.54
C LEU A 333 7.10 -11.61 20.57
N GLU A 334 5.95 -11.38 21.17
CA GLU A 334 4.73 -12.20 21.08
C GLU A 334 3.94 -11.88 19.79
N TYR A 335 2.98 -12.73 19.43
CA TYR A 335 2.09 -12.44 18.30
C TYR A 335 1.07 -11.34 18.63
N GLU A 336 0.62 -10.63 17.60
CA GLU A 336 -0.46 -9.62 17.73
C GLU A 336 -1.73 -10.22 18.35
N ALA A 337 -2.03 -11.50 18.09
CA ALA A 337 -3.19 -12.18 18.66
C ALA A 337 -3.04 -12.49 20.17
N GLU A 338 -1.81 -12.55 20.67
CA GLU A 338 -1.48 -12.86 22.08
C GLU A 338 -1.35 -11.58 22.91
N TYR A 339 -0.84 -10.51 22.30
CA TYR A 339 -0.71 -9.18 22.91
C TYR A 339 -1.29 -8.09 21.99
N PRO A 340 -2.63 -7.92 21.97
CA PRO A 340 -3.30 -7.08 20.98
C PRO A 340 -3.07 -5.58 21.14
N TYR A 341 -3.08 -4.87 20.01
CA TYR A 341 -2.93 -3.42 19.96
C TYR A 341 -4.10 -2.64 20.56
N GLU A 342 -3.79 -1.73 21.49
CA GLU A 342 -4.74 -0.91 22.23
C GLU A 342 -4.52 0.60 22.11
N ALA A 343 -3.49 1.03 21.35
CA ALA A 343 -3.20 2.43 21.06
C ALA A 343 -3.04 3.33 22.29
N LYS A 344 -2.51 2.76 23.39
CA LYS A 344 -2.19 3.49 24.63
C LYS A 344 -1.15 2.69 25.41
N LYS A 345 -0.32 3.38 26.21
CA LYS A 345 0.61 2.70 27.12
C LYS A 345 -0.14 2.03 28.27
N LYS A 346 0.25 0.81 28.58
CA LYS A 346 -0.15 0.01 29.74
C LYS A 346 1.09 -0.49 30.47
N GLN A 347 0.86 -1.26 31.53
CA GLN A 347 1.90 -2.01 32.20
C GLN A 347 2.43 -3.09 31.26
N CYS A 348 3.74 -3.31 31.17
CA CYS A 348 4.29 -4.44 30.43
C CYS A 348 3.83 -5.78 31.05
N HIS A 349 3.22 -6.66 30.24
CA HIS A 349 2.88 -8.04 30.61
C HIS A 349 3.61 -9.09 29.77
N PHE A 350 4.70 -8.71 29.11
CA PHE A 350 5.47 -9.60 28.24
C PHE A 350 5.79 -10.94 28.92
N ASN A 351 5.49 -12.02 28.20
CA ASN A 351 5.84 -13.37 28.62
C ASN A 351 6.91 -13.95 27.70
N LYS A 352 8.15 -14.06 28.20
CA LYS A 352 9.28 -14.63 27.45
C LYS A 352 9.00 -16.05 26.91
N THR A 353 8.15 -16.84 27.57
CA THR A 353 7.78 -18.19 27.10
C THR A 353 6.87 -18.18 25.87
N MET A 354 6.25 -17.05 25.56
CA MET A 354 5.39 -16.81 24.40
C MET A 354 6.10 -15.97 23.32
N SER A 355 7.42 -15.78 23.44
CA SER A 355 8.20 -15.09 22.42
C SER A 355 8.39 -15.98 21.19
N HIS A 356 8.00 -15.46 20.02
CA HIS A 356 8.02 -16.19 18.75
C HIS A 356 9.08 -15.71 17.76
N VAL A 357 9.68 -14.55 18.00
CA VAL A 357 10.77 -13.99 17.18
C VAL A 357 11.75 -13.20 18.04
N GLN A 358 13.04 -13.32 17.74
CA GLN A 358 14.11 -12.60 18.42
C GLN A 358 14.92 -11.77 17.44
N VAL A 359 15.28 -10.56 17.86
CA VAL A 359 16.19 -9.68 17.14
C VAL A 359 17.59 -9.85 17.73
N LYS A 360 18.53 -10.32 16.91
CA LYS A 360 19.94 -10.46 17.30
C LYS A 360 20.66 -9.13 17.23
N ASP A 361 20.40 -8.38 16.18
CA ASP A 361 20.98 -7.06 15.92
C ASP A 361 20.11 -6.29 14.94
N PHE A 362 20.50 -5.07 14.60
CA PHE A 362 19.93 -4.32 13.49
C PHE A 362 21.02 -3.56 12.75
N VAL A 363 20.70 -3.16 11.52
CA VAL A 363 21.63 -2.44 10.67
C VAL A 363 21.07 -1.13 10.17
N ASP A 364 21.97 -0.15 10.02
CA ASP A 364 21.69 1.12 9.35
C ASP A 364 22.15 1.06 7.90
N LEU A 365 21.25 1.33 6.97
CA LEU A 365 21.59 1.45 5.55
C LEU A 365 22.31 2.78 5.30
N PRO A 366 23.16 2.87 4.24
CA PRO A 366 23.88 4.09 3.95
C PRO A 366 22.94 5.28 3.71
N LYS A 367 23.08 6.30 4.56
CA LYS A 367 22.25 7.52 4.54
C LYS A 367 22.28 8.20 3.18
N GLY A 368 21.11 8.53 2.64
CA GLY A 368 20.99 9.22 1.36
C GLY A 368 21.19 8.34 0.13
N ASN A 369 21.48 7.04 0.29
CA ASN A 369 21.76 6.13 -0.82
C ASN A 369 20.54 5.25 -1.14
N GLU A 370 19.68 5.75 -2.03
CA GLU A 370 18.49 5.02 -2.48
C GLU A 370 18.82 3.78 -3.31
N THR A 371 19.98 3.73 -3.98
CA THR A 371 20.42 2.53 -4.70
C THR A 371 20.72 1.40 -3.73
N ALA A 372 21.47 1.68 -2.65
CA ALA A 372 21.73 0.69 -1.60
C ALA A 372 20.42 0.21 -0.93
N MET A 373 19.43 1.10 -0.77
CA MET A 373 18.10 0.67 -0.33
C MET A 373 17.43 -0.29 -1.31
N GLN A 374 17.56 -0.07 -2.63
CA GLN A 374 16.98 -0.99 -3.62
C GLN A 374 17.65 -2.36 -3.55
N GLU A 375 18.99 -2.38 -3.49
CA GLU A 375 19.79 -3.60 -3.41
C GLU A 375 19.48 -4.39 -2.14
N TRP A 376 19.37 -3.70 -1.00
CA TRP A 376 18.97 -4.31 0.26
C TRP A 376 17.54 -4.85 0.18
N LEU A 377 16.59 -4.08 -0.34
CA LEU A 377 15.19 -4.47 -0.40
C LEU A 377 15.00 -5.77 -1.18
N VAL A 378 15.66 -5.91 -2.32
CA VAL A 378 15.58 -7.11 -3.17
C VAL A 378 16.23 -8.31 -2.51
N SER A 379 17.35 -8.10 -1.82
CA SER A 379 18.19 -9.19 -1.30
C SER A 379 17.77 -9.66 0.09
N ASN A 380 17.27 -8.76 0.94
CA ASN A 380 17.12 -9.00 2.38
C ASN A 380 15.70 -8.83 2.92
N GLY A 381 14.80 -8.10 2.25
CA GLY A 381 13.43 -7.91 2.72
C GLY A 381 13.00 -6.44 2.88
N PRO A 382 11.77 -6.18 3.39
CA PRO A 382 11.25 -4.84 3.65
C PRO A 382 12.16 -3.99 4.55
N ILE A 383 12.11 -2.66 4.44
CA ILE A 383 13.01 -1.72 5.15
C ILE A 383 12.20 -0.74 5.98
N SER A 384 12.51 -0.60 7.26
CA SER A 384 11.95 0.47 8.10
C SER A 384 12.59 1.80 7.74
N ILE A 385 11.78 2.84 7.54
CA ILE A 385 12.28 4.17 7.21
C ILE A 385 11.59 5.25 8.06
N GLY A 386 12.31 6.35 8.30
CA GLY A 386 11.71 7.63 8.66
C GLY A 386 11.33 8.42 7.42
N ILE A 387 10.21 9.14 7.48
CA ILE A 387 9.75 10.03 6.42
C ILE A 387 9.11 11.29 7.01
N ASN A 388 9.20 12.41 6.29
CA ASN A 388 8.35 13.57 6.58
C ASN A 388 6.93 13.33 6.04
N ALA A 389 5.94 13.28 6.93
CA ALA A 389 4.57 12.92 6.62
C ALA A 389 3.65 14.11 6.28
N ASN A 390 4.18 15.33 6.07
CA ASN A 390 3.36 16.50 5.76
C ASN A 390 2.48 16.28 4.51
N ALA A 391 3.09 15.80 3.41
CA ALA A 391 2.35 15.52 2.18
C ALA A 391 1.39 14.31 2.32
N MET A 392 1.72 13.37 3.22
CA MET A 392 0.93 12.17 3.44
C MET A 392 -0.46 12.48 4.03
N GLN A 393 -0.63 13.57 4.78
CA GLN A 393 -1.89 13.90 5.45
C GLN A 393 -3.10 13.84 4.49
N PHE A 394 -2.91 14.31 3.26
CA PHE A 394 -3.98 14.42 2.26
C PHE A 394 -3.81 13.51 1.05
N TYR A 395 -2.84 12.60 1.06
CA TYR A 395 -2.56 11.73 -0.08
C TYR A 395 -3.74 10.80 -0.41
N ARG A 396 -4.05 10.67 -1.71
CA ARG A 396 -5.12 9.79 -2.23
C ARG A 396 -4.62 8.74 -3.21
N GLY A 397 -3.53 9.01 -3.92
CA GLY A 397 -2.95 8.10 -4.90
C GLY A 397 -2.04 8.80 -5.89
N GLY A 398 -1.31 8.02 -6.69
CA GLY A 398 -0.29 8.50 -7.64
C GLY A 398 1.11 8.57 -7.02
N VAL A 399 2.14 8.87 -7.83
CA VAL A 399 3.51 9.03 -7.34
C VAL A 399 3.67 10.42 -6.77
N SER A 400 3.88 10.49 -5.46
CA SER A 400 4.03 11.73 -4.70
C SER A 400 5.43 12.28 -4.80
N HIS A 401 5.55 13.48 -5.35
CA HIS A 401 6.78 14.26 -5.45
C HIS A 401 6.48 15.71 -5.06
N PRO A 402 6.19 15.97 -3.78
CA PRO A 402 5.89 17.30 -3.30
C PRO A 402 7.13 18.20 -3.41
N TRP A 403 6.91 19.50 -3.56
CA TRP A 403 7.99 20.48 -3.51
C TRP A 403 8.79 20.35 -2.20
N LYS A 404 10.13 20.41 -2.29
CA LYS A 404 11.06 20.07 -1.18
C LYS A 404 10.78 20.82 0.14
N ALA A 405 10.26 22.04 0.08
CA ALA A 405 9.93 22.79 1.29
C ALA A 405 8.70 22.24 2.04
N LEU A 406 7.78 21.56 1.33
CA LEU A 406 6.59 20.94 1.91
C LEU A 406 6.91 19.57 2.53
N CYS A 407 8.05 18.96 2.17
CA CYS A 407 8.45 17.64 2.64
C CYS A 407 9.97 17.57 2.87
N SER A 408 10.44 18.32 3.87
CA SER A 408 11.88 18.45 4.15
C SER A 408 12.45 17.16 4.70
N LYS A 409 13.53 16.68 4.08
CA LYS A 409 14.31 15.52 4.54
C LYS A 409 14.98 15.70 5.91
N LYS A 410 15.00 16.92 6.46
CA LYS A 410 15.56 17.22 7.79
C LYS A 410 14.56 17.08 8.93
N ASN A 411 13.27 16.95 8.62
CA ASN A 411 12.19 16.98 9.60
C ASN A 411 11.37 15.69 9.50
N LEU A 412 11.99 14.54 9.76
CA LEU A 412 11.29 13.25 9.66
C LEU A 412 10.41 13.07 10.90
N ASP A 413 9.12 12.82 10.73
CA ASP A 413 8.17 12.76 11.85
C ASP A 413 7.35 11.47 11.87
N HIS A 414 7.53 10.58 10.88
CA HIS A 414 6.74 9.38 10.76
C HIS A 414 7.57 8.15 10.39
N GLY A 415 7.36 7.04 11.11
CA GLY A 415 7.98 5.74 10.84
C GLY A 415 7.08 4.89 9.93
N VAL A 416 7.62 4.39 8.83
CA VAL A 416 6.88 3.60 7.82
C VAL A 416 7.76 2.47 7.29
N LEU A 417 7.21 1.64 6.41
CA LEU A 417 7.90 0.46 5.88
C LEU A 417 7.96 0.50 4.35
N VAL A 418 9.15 0.49 3.77
CA VAL A 418 9.33 0.28 2.33
C VAL A 418 9.18 -1.21 2.04
N VAL A 419 8.25 -1.55 1.15
CA VAL A 419 7.94 -2.94 0.77
C VAL A 419 8.17 -3.24 -0.70
N GLY A 420 8.49 -2.23 -1.49
CA GLY A 420 8.67 -2.38 -2.93
C GLY A 420 9.12 -1.10 -3.60
N TYR A 421 9.34 -1.17 -4.90
CA TYR A 421 9.56 -0.04 -5.77
C TYR A 421 9.06 -0.36 -7.17
N GLY A 422 8.83 0.67 -7.98
CA GLY A 422 8.46 0.49 -9.37
C GLY A 422 8.71 1.74 -10.19
N VAL A 423 8.18 1.75 -11.41
CA VAL A 423 8.32 2.87 -12.34
C VAL A 423 6.99 3.11 -13.05
N SER A 424 6.40 4.29 -12.84
CA SER A 424 5.18 4.68 -13.56
C SER A 424 5.57 5.43 -14.83
N ASP A 425 5.32 4.83 -15.99
CA ASP A 425 5.54 5.46 -17.30
C ASP A 425 4.29 6.22 -17.74
N TYR A 426 4.46 7.49 -18.08
CA TYR A 426 3.41 8.38 -18.58
C TYR A 426 3.78 8.88 -19.98
N PRO A 427 3.54 8.08 -21.04
CA PRO A 427 3.99 8.39 -22.40
C PRO A 427 3.47 9.73 -22.91
N ASN A 428 2.20 10.04 -22.65
CA ASN A 428 1.55 11.29 -23.08
C ASN A 428 2.13 12.56 -22.43
N TYR A 429 2.91 12.40 -21.35
CA TYR A 429 3.54 13.49 -20.63
C TYR A 429 5.08 13.41 -20.70
N HIS A 430 5.63 12.49 -21.51
CA HIS A 430 7.07 12.21 -21.62
C HIS A 430 7.76 12.08 -20.26
N LYS A 431 7.10 11.40 -19.32
CA LYS A 431 7.51 11.37 -17.92
C LYS A 431 7.58 9.94 -17.42
N THR A 432 8.73 9.59 -16.85
CA THR A 432 8.95 8.31 -16.16
C THR A 432 9.18 8.63 -14.68
N LEU A 433 8.30 8.11 -13.83
CA LEU A 433 8.31 8.37 -12.39
C LEU A 433 8.70 7.10 -11.63
N PRO A 434 9.99 6.90 -11.30
CA PRO A 434 10.40 5.89 -10.32
C PRO A 434 9.79 6.19 -8.94
N TYR A 435 9.36 5.16 -8.22
CA TYR A 435 8.74 5.32 -6.90
C TYR A 435 9.10 4.18 -5.94
N TRP A 436 9.05 4.48 -4.65
CA TRP A 436 8.96 3.49 -3.56
C TRP A 436 7.51 3.17 -3.26
N ILE A 437 7.25 1.92 -2.85
CA ILE A 437 5.98 1.47 -2.29
C ILE A 437 6.15 1.41 -0.78
N VAL A 438 5.42 2.27 -0.08
CA VAL A 438 5.53 2.44 1.37
C VAL A 438 4.23 1.99 2.02
N LYS A 439 4.32 1.02 2.95
CA LYS A 439 3.21 0.60 3.82
C LYS A 439 3.09 1.60 4.96
N ASN A 440 1.89 2.16 5.13
CA ASN A 440 1.56 3.07 6.23
C ASN A 440 0.78 2.34 7.34
N SER A 441 0.61 2.99 8.48
CA SER A 441 -0.05 2.49 9.70
C SER A 441 -1.32 3.26 10.04
N TRP A 442 -1.98 3.88 9.07
CA TRP A 442 -3.24 4.64 9.26
C TRP A 442 -4.48 3.92 8.74
N GLY A 443 -4.39 2.60 8.62
CA GLY A 443 -5.46 1.75 8.14
C GLY A 443 -5.64 1.76 6.62
N PRO A 444 -6.38 0.76 6.09
CA PRO A 444 -6.50 0.52 4.65
C PRO A 444 -7.37 1.54 3.90
N ARG A 445 -8.05 2.46 4.62
CA ARG A 445 -8.90 3.49 4.00
C ARG A 445 -8.11 4.74 3.60
N TRP A 446 -6.90 4.88 4.10
CA TRP A 446 -6.00 5.98 3.78
C TRP A 446 -5.15 5.64 2.54
N GLY A 447 -4.79 6.65 1.74
CA GLY A 447 -3.93 6.48 0.57
C GLY A 447 -4.40 5.41 -0.42
N GLU A 448 -3.45 4.67 -0.99
CA GLU A 448 -3.71 3.57 -1.92
C GLU A 448 -3.88 2.27 -1.13
N GLN A 449 -5.06 2.08 -0.53
CA GLN A 449 -5.36 0.92 0.31
C GLN A 449 -4.38 0.76 1.50
N GLY A 450 -3.98 1.89 2.09
CA GLY A 450 -2.98 1.94 3.16
C GLY A 450 -1.54 2.15 2.71
N TYR A 451 -1.30 2.21 1.40
CA TYR A 451 0.02 2.43 0.84
C TYR A 451 0.21 3.84 0.29
N TYR A 452 1.48 4.22 0.19
CA TYR A 452 1.95 5.48 -0.33
C TYR A 452 3.00 5.22 -1.40
N ARG A 453 2.85 5.84 -2.56
CA ARG A 453 3.90 5.88 -3.58
C ARG A 453 4.60 7.22 -3.53
N VAL A 454 5.90 7.19 -3.22
CA VAL A 454 6.75 8.38 -3.13
C VAL A 454 7.85 8.30 -4.16
N TYR A 455 8.17 9.43 -4.77
CA TYR A 455 9.21 9.51 -5.79
C TYR A 455 10.55 8.98 -5.27
N ARG A 456 11.22 8.19 -6.11
CA ARG A 456 12.51 7.55 -5.83
C ARG A 456 13.60 8.20 -6.67
N GLY A 457 14.71 8.62 -6.07
CA GLY A 457 15.91 9.06 -6.78
C GLY A 457 16.43 10.46 -6.40
N ASP A 458 15.72 11.22 -5.57
CA ASP A 458 16.20 12.52 -5.05
C ASP A 458 16.03 12.67 -3.53
N ASN A 459 15.81 11.55 -2.85
CA ASN A 459 15.50 11.43 -1.44
C ASN A 459 14.28 12.26 -1.02
N THR A 460 13.23 12.23 -1.84
CA THR A 460 11.95 12.90 -1.56
C THR A 460 11.47 12.57 -0.15
N CYS A 461 11.13 13.59 0.63
CA CYS A 461 10.65 13.46 2.02
C CYS A 461 11.64 12.77 2.99
N GLY A 462 12.91 12.56 2.59
CA GLY A 462 13.94 11.95 3.42
C GLY A 462 13.82 10.43 3.59
N VAL A 463 13.20 9.73 2.64
CA VAL A 463 13.01 8.27 2.65
C VAL A 463 14.26 7.44 2.93
N SER A 464 15.45 7.95 2.61
CA SER A 464 16.74 7.28 2.83
C SER A 464 17.58 7.87 3.96
N GLU A 465 17.02 8.79 4.76
CA GLU A 465 17.75 9.44 5.87
C GLU A 465 17.78 8.56 7.14
N MET A 466 16.76 7.71 7.36
CA MET A 466 16.65 6.80 8.52
C MET A 466 16.24 5.39 8.08
N ALA A 467 16.95 4.80 7.12
CA ALA A 467 16.67 3.46 6.62
C ALA A 467 17.39 2.39 7.46
N THR A 468 16.62 1.47 8.05
CA THR A 468 17.13 0.42 8.95
C THR A 468 16.41 -0.91 8.74
N SER A 469 17.05 -2.00 9.17
CA SER A 469 16.48 -3.35 9.13
C SER A 469 16.98 -4.20 10.30
N ALA A 470 16.10 -5.02 10.87
CA ALA A 470 16.52 -6.01 11.85
C ALA A 470 17.38 -7.12 11.23
N VAL A 471 18.11 -7.80 12.11
CA VAL A 471 18.79 -9.07 11.88
C VAL A 471 18.19 -10.07 12.88
N LEU A 472 17.38 -11.00 12.37
CA LEU A 472 16.71 -12.00 13.21
C LEU A 472 17.71 -13.06 13.71
N ALA A 473 17.55 -13.50 14.96
CA ALA A 473 18.40 -14.51 15.61
C ALA A 473 18.29 -15.88 14.94
#